data_AF-A0A4P6EML6-F1
#
_entry.id   AF-A0A4P6EML6-F1
#
_cell.length_a   1.000
_cell.length_b   1.000
_cell.length_c   1.000
_cell.angle_alpha   90.00
_cell.angle_beta   90.00
_cell.angle_gamma   90.00
#
_symmetry.space_group_name_H-M   'P 1'
#
loop_
_entity.id
_entity.type
_entity.pdbx_description
1 polymer ?
#
loop_
_entity_poly.entity_id
_entity_poly.type
_entity_poly.pdbx_seq_one_letter_code
_entity_poly.pdbx_strand_id
1 'polypeptide(L)'
;MHVLVDPDELAIELRKRFTTWTTGRALRLREIEPLGDAVRVIFDGRPGDQGGPYGALVAVPRDDSDPRWSDWPEFSKDEWIDHAAFGVIAEAYWTGAVAATVDGITWLRLDQGPVR
;
A
#
# COMPACT_ATOMS: atom_id res chain seq x y z
N MET A 1 -8.85 -8.31 19.81
CA MET A 1 -9.93 -8.36 18.81
C MET A 1 -9.56 -7.33 17.78
N HIS A 2 -8.97 -7.77 16.68
CA HIS A 2 -8.68 -6.86 15.59
C HIS A 2 -9.99 -6.61 14.82
N VAL A 3 -10.09 -5.45 14.18
CA VAL A 3 -11.29 -5.09 13.42
C VAL A 3 -11.01 -5.44 11.98
N LEU A 4 -11.95 -6.13 11.34
CA LEU A 4 -11.88 -6.45 9.92
C LEU A 4 -11.65 -5.18 9.10
N VAL A 5 -10.69 -5.26 8.19
CA VAL A 5 -10.45 -4.22 7.19
C VAL A 5 -11.17 -4.67 5.93
N ASP A 6 -12.10 -3.87 5.46
CA ASP A 6 -12.77 -4.12 4.19
C ASP A 6 -11.92 -3.52 3.04
N PRO A 7 -11.73 -4.22 1.90
CA PRO A 7 -10.97 -3.69 0.77
C PRO A 7 -11.50 -2.37 0.20
N ASP A 8 -12.82 -2.15 0.15
CA ASP A 8 -13.41 -0.88 -0.26
C ASP A 8 -13.08 0.23 0.76
N GLU A 9 -13.16 -0.09 2.05
CA GLU A 9 -12.78 0.84 3.11
C GLU A 9 -11.30 1.20 3.03
N LEU A 10 -10.42 0.22 2.86
CA LEU A 10 -8.99 0.46 2.68
C LEU A 10 -8.71 1.32 1.45
N ALA A 11 -9.38 1.06 0.32
CA ALA A 11 -9.24 1.87 -0.88
C ALA A 11 -9.67 3.33 -0.64
N ILE A 12 -10.76 3.57 0.09
CA ILE A 12 -11.20 4.91 0.48
C ILE A 12 -10.13 5.60 1.34
N GLU A 13 -9.63 4.91 2.37
CA GLU A 13 -8.68 5.47 3.31
C GLU A 13 -7.32 5.75 2.67
N LEU A 14 -6.82 4.85 1.82
CA LEU A 14 -5.62 5.06 1.02
C LEU A 14 -5.80 6.25 0.07
N ARG A 15 -6.96 6.38 -0.60
CA ARG A 15 -7.24 7.53 -1.46
C ARG A 15 -7.18 8.85 -0.68
N LYS A 16 -7.71 8.89 0.54
CA LYS A 16 -7.59 10.06 1.43
C LYS A 16 -6.13 10.38 1.74
N ARG A 17 -5.31 9.40 2.11
CA ARG A 17 -3.88 9.60 2.44
C ARG A 17 -3.07 10.08 1.25
N PHE A 18 -3.28 9.48 0.08
CA PHE A 18 -2.63 9.90 -1.16
C PHE A 18 -2.98 11.35 -1.56
N THR A 19 -4.19 11.82 -1.27
CA THR A 19 -4.61 13.19 -1.61
C THR A 19 -4.28 14.24 -0.55
N THR A 20 -4.17 13.85 0.72
CA THR A 20 -4.00 14.81 1.83
C THR A 20 -2.56 14.90 2.35
N TRP A 21 -1.82 13.79 2.35
CA TRP A 21 -0.47 13.77 2.93
C TRP A 21 0.58 14.22 1.93
N THR A 22 1.65 14.87 2.42
CA THR A 22 2.72 15.39 1.56
C THR A 22 3.40 14.28 0.76
N THR A 23 3.73 13.15 1.39
CA THR A 23 4.29 11.99 0.69
C THR A 23 3.34 11.48 -0.39
N GLY A 24 2.06 11.31 -0.07
CA GLY A 24 1.05 10.81 -1.00
C GLY A 24 0.87 11.72 -2.22
N ARG A 25 0.76 13.04 -2.00
CA ARG A 25 0.64 14.03 -3.07
C ARG A 25 1.87 14.04 -3.98
N ALA A 26 3.06 13.83 -3.42
CA ALA A 26 4.29 13.77 -4.20
C ALA A 26 4.35 12.54 -5.13
N LEU A 27 3.71 11.42 -4.73
CA LEU A 27 3.64 10.19 -5.53
C LEU A 27 2.61 10.24 -6.66
N ARG A 28 1.66 11.19 -6.59
CA ARG A 28 0.63 11.44 -7.61
C ARG A 28 -0.20 10.19 -7.93
N LEU A 29 -1.18 9.93 -7.07
CA LEU A 29 -2.14 8.83 -7.27
C LEU A 29 -2.83 8.94 -8.63
N ARG A 30 -2.88 7.82 -9.35
CA ARG A 30 -3.58 7.69 -10.63
C ARG A 30 -4.83 6.84 -10.50
N GLU A 31 -4.72 5.70 -9.82
CA GLU A 31 -5.81 4.75 -9.69
C GLU A 31 -5.73 4.01 -8.35
N ILE A 32 -6.89 3.73 -7.77
CA ILE A 32 -7.01 2.84 -6.62
C ILE A 32 -8.30 2.04 -6.70
N GLU A 33 -8.17 0.71 -6.67
CA GLU A 33 -9.26 -0.22 -6.89
C GLU A 33 -9.16 -1.41 -5.92
N PRO A 34 -10.25 -1.77 -5.22
CA PRO A 34 -10.35 -3.04 -4.50
C PRO A 34 -10.30 -4.23 -5.47
N LEU A 35 -9.51 -5.25 -5.16
CA LEU A 35 -9.35 -6.47 -5.95
C LEU A 35 -9.42 -7.70 -5.04
N GLY A 36 -10.63 -8.22 -4.84
CA GLY A 36 -10.84 -9.40 -3.99
C GLY A 36 -10.42 -9.11 -2.55
N ASP A 37 -9.32 -9.72 -2.10
CA ASP A 37 -8.75 -9.54 -0.76
C ASP A 37 -7.53 -8.60 -0.74
N ALA A 38 -7.37 -7.78 -1.77
CA ALA A 38 -6.31 -6.79 -1.86
C ALA A 38 -6.83 -5.44 -2.36
N VAL A 39 -6.01 -4.40 -2.27
CA VAL A 39 -6.22 -3.12 -2.92
C VAL A 39 -5.06 -2.84 -3.87
N ARG A 40 -5.39 -2.60 -5.14
CA ARG A 40 -4.43 -2.14 -6.15
C ARG A 40 -4.31 -0.64 -6.09
N VAL A 41 -3.07 -0.16 -6.02
CA VAL A 41 -2.73 1.26 -6.05
C VAL A 41 -1.78 1.52 -7.21
N ILE A 42 -2.16 2.40 -8.14
CA ILE A 42 -1.32 2.87 -9.24
C ILE A 42 -1.04 4.37 -9.07
N PHE A 43 0.21 4.77 -9.21
CA PHE A 43 0.64 6.16 -9.05
C PHE A 43 1.78 6.50 -10.01
N ASP A 44 1.95 7.78 -10.36
CA ASP A 44 2.94 8.20 -11.37
C ASP A 44 4.38 8.25 -10.82
N GLY A 45 4.56 8.19 -9.50
CA GLY A 45 5.84 8.42 -8.84
C GLY A 45 6.16 9.91 -8.73
N ARG A 46 7.40 10.23 -8.37
CA ARG A 46 7.84 11.63 -8.24
C ARG A 46 8.19 12.21 -9.61
N PRO A 47 8.00 13.53 -9.81
CA PRO A 47 8.48 14.20 -11.01
C PRO A 47 9.98 13.97 -11.22
N GLY A 48 10.34 13.44 -12.39
CA GLY A 48 11.73 13.13 -12.75
C GLY A 48 12.11 11.66 -12.63
N ASP A 49 11.23 10.81 -12.09
CA ASP A 49 11.42 9.37 -12.11
C ASP A 49 11.35 8.83 -13.55
N GLN A 50 12.35 8.07 -13.96
CA GLN A 50 12.40 7.45 -15.29
C GLN A 50 11.69 6.08 -15.35
N GLY A 51 11.06 5.65 -14.24
CA GLY A 51 10.50 4.31 -14.06
C GLY A 51 9.08 4.08 -14.60
N GLY A 52 8.40 5.13 -15.07
CA GLY A 52 6.99 5.05 -15.47
C GLY A 52 6.04 4.96 -14.27
N PRO A 53 4.74 4.64 -14.48
CA PRO A 53 3.81 4.44 -13.39
C PRO A 53 4.22 3.26 -12.51
N TYR A 54 3.98 3.39 -11.21
CA TYR A 54 4.26 2.38 -10.21
C TYR A 54 2.96 1.74 -9.73
N GLY A 55 3.02 0.44 -9.45
CA GLY A 55 1.91 -0.34 -8.92
C GLY A 55 2.25 -0.97 -7.58
N ALA A 56 1.28 -1.01 -6.66
CA ALA A 56 1.39 -1.76 -5.42
C ALA A 56 0.10 -2.56 -5.18
N LEU A 57 0.24 -3.77 -4.65
CA LEU A 57 -0.87 -4.60 -4.18
C LEU A 57 -0.78 -4.72 -2.67
N VAL A 58 -1.71 -4.09 -1.97
CA VAL A 58 -1.81 -4.19 -0.50
C VAL A 58 -2.81 -5.28 -0.18
N ALA A 59 -2.33 -6.39 0.37
CA ALA A 59 -3.20 -7.48 0.78
C ALA A 59 -3.93 -7.10 2.09
N VAL A 60 -5.25 -7.28 2.13
CA VAL A 60 -6.11 -6.95 3.27
C VAL A 60 -6.22 -8.14 4.23
N PRO A 61 -5.91 -7.99 5.53
CA PRO A 61 -6.07 -9.06 6.50
C PRO A 61 -7.54 -9.51 6.57
N ARG A 62 -7.79 -10.82 6.43
CA ARG A 62 -9.15 -11.34 6.29
C ARG A 62 -9.89 -11.48 7.61
N ASP A 63 -9.18 -11.78 8.70
CA ASP A 63 -9.71 -11.95 10.05
C ASP A 63 -8.62 -11.82 11.12
N ASP A 64 -8.99 -11.95 12.40
CA ASP A 64 -8.08 -11.87 13.56
C ASP A 64 -7.00 -12.95 13.58
N SER A 65 -7.16 -14.02 12.81
CA SER A 65 -6.15 -15.09 12.69
C SER A 65 -5.18 -14.87 11.53
N ASP A 66 -5.38 -13.82 10.74
CA ASP A 66 -4.52 -13.52 9.61
C ASP A 66 -3.09 -13.23 10.10
N PRO A 67 -2.07 -13.95 9.58
CA PRO A 67 -0.69 -13.78 10.03
C PRO A 67 -0.16 -12.36 9.81
N ARG A 68 -0.76 -11.57 8.91
CA ARG A 68 -0.38 -10.17 8.67
C ARG A 68 -0.65 -9.25 9.87
N TRP A 69 -1.52 -9.65 10.80
CA TRP A 69 -1.63 -8.95 12.08
C TRP A 69 -0.38 -9.16 12.96
N SER A 70 0.31 -10.29 12.80
CA SER A 70 1.51 -10.60 13.57
C SER A 70 2.73 -9.76 13.15
N ASP A 71 2.69 -9.15 11.96
CA ASP A 71 3.71 -8.20 11.53
C ASP A 71 3.63 -6.88 12.33
N TRP A 72 2.43 -6.55 12.84
CA TRP A 72 2.17 -5.35 13.64
C TRP A 72 1.16 -5.62 14.78
N PRO A 73 1.52 -6.43 15.78
CA PRO A 73 0.58 -6.97 16.77
C PRO A 73 -0.03 -5.90 17.69
N GLU A 74 0.59 -4.73 17.77
CA GLU A 74 0.14 -3.62 18.61
C GLU A 74 -0.68 -2.57 17.84
N PHE A 75 -0.78 -2.68 16.51
CA PHE A 75 -1.48 -1.69 15.72
C PHE A 75 -2.99 -1.86 15.82
N SER A 76 -3.65 -0.74 16.10
CA SER A 76 -5.07 -0.58 15.80
C SER A 76 -5.31 -0.64 14.29
N LYS A 77 -6.59 -0.74 13.89
CA LYS A 77 -6.98 -0.72 12.49
C LYS A 77 -6.46 0.53 11.76
N ASP A 78 -6.59 1.71 12.36
CA ASP A 78 -6.16 2.96 11.74
C ASP A 78 -4.62 3.01 11.60
N GLU A 79 -3.89 2.56 12.62
CA GLU A 79 -2.42 2.47 12.57
C GLU A 79 -1.96 1.46 11.50
N TRP A 80 -2.69 0.35 11.33
CA TRP A 80 -2.42 -0.60 10.26
C TRP A 80 -2.63 0.04 8.89
N ILE A 81 -3.73 0.78 8.67
CA ILE A 81 -3.97 1.48 7.41
C ILE A 81 -2.89 2.54 7.14
N ASP A 82 -2.47 3.28 8.16
CA ASP A 82 -1.47 4.33 8.03
C ASP A 82 -0.07 3.77 7.74
N HIS A 83 0.38 2.80 8.53
CA HIS A 83 1.74 2.28 8.46
C HIS A 83 1.87 1.06 7.55
N ALA A 84 1.03 0.05 7.76
CA ALA A 84 1.11 -1.24 7.07
C ALA A 84 0.53 -1.25 5.65
N ALA A 85 -0.28 -0.24 5.28
CA ALA A 85 -0.75 -0.06 3.92
C ALA A 85 -0.11 1.15 3.23
N PHE A 86 -0.26 2.37 3.75
CA PHE A 86 0.34 3.55 3.09
C PHE A 86 1.86 3.65 3.29
N GLY A 87 2.34 3.48 4.52
CA GLY A 87 3.75 3.57 4.87
C GLY A 87 4.62 2.61 4.06
N VAL A 88 4.25 1.33 4.00
CA VAL A 88 4.97 0.31 3.21
C VAL A 88 5.03 0.60 1.72
N ILE A 89 3.99 1.21 1.13
CA ILE A 89 4.01 1.60 -0.30
C ILE A 89 5.05 2.70 -0.50
N ALA A 90 5.02 3.72 0.36
CA ALA A 90 5.96 4.83 0.28
C ALA A 90 7.41 4.38 0.51
N GLU A 91 7.63 3.47 1.46
CA GLU A 91 8.92 2.87 1.74
C GLU A 91 9.42 2.02 0.58
N ALA A 92 8.60 1.09 0.06
CA ALA A 92 8.96 0.24 -1.07
C ALA A 92 9.33 1.09 -2.30
N TYR A 93 8.61 2.19 -2.52
CA TYR A 93 8.92 3.13 -3.58
C TYR A 93 10.25 3.86 -3.34
N TRP A 94 10.52 4.39 -2.14
CA TRP A 94 11.77 5.11 -1.84
C TRP A 94 13.02 4.23 -1.82
N THR A 95 12.85 2.97 -1.43
CA THR A 95 13.94 1.99 -1.37
C THR A 95 14.17 1.28 -2.70
N GLY A 96 13.31 1.49 -3.70
CA GLY A 96 13.41 0.84 -5.00
C GLY A 96 13.14 -0.67 -4.93
N ALA A 97 12.26 -1.09 -4.01
CA ALA A 97 11.86 -2.48 -3.85
C ALA A 97 10.95 -2.92 -5.03
N VAL A 98 11.55 -3.20 -6.19
CA VAL A 98 10.82 -3.59 -7.40
C VAL A 98 10.62 -5.11 -7.43
N ALA A 99 9.39 -5.55 -7.64
CA ALA A 99 9.04 -6.94 -7.91
C ALA A 99 9.20 -7.28 -9.38
N ALA A 100 8.54 -6.52 -10.27
CA ALA A 100 8.54 -6.73 -11.71
C ALA A 100 8.04 -5.48 -12.45
N THR A 101 8.29 -5.40 -13.76
CA THR A 101 7.64 -4.42 -14.64
C THR A 101 6.75 -5.18 -15.63
N VAL A 102 5.45 -4.91 -15.62
CA VAL A 102 4.44 -5.60 -16.44
C VAL A 102 3.52 -4.54 -17.04
N ASP A 103 3.28 -4.61 -18.36
CA ASP A 103 2.41 -3.67 -19.09
C ASP A 103 2.77 -2.19 -18.89
N GLY A 104 4.06 -1.90 -18.72
CA GLY A 104 4.56 -0.54 -18.48
C GLY A 104 4.35 -0.01 -17.06
N ILE A 105 3.90 -0.86 -16.12
CA ILE A 105 3.77 -0.54 -14.69
C ILE A 105 4.90 -1.24 -13.92
N THR A 106 5.65 -0.47 -13.14
CA THR A 106 6.67 -0.98 -12.23
C THR A 106 6.02 -1.37 -10.90
N TRP A 107 5.85 -2.67 -10.68
CA TRP A 107 5.23 -3.22 -9.48
C TRP A 107 6.22 -3.29 -8.33
N LEU A 108 5.83 -2.71 -7.20
CA LEU A 108 6.59 -2.70 -5.97
C LEU A 108 6.36 -3.99 -5.19
N ARG A 109 7.45 -4.50 -4.62
CA ARG A 109 7.43 -5.56 -3.63
C ARG A 109 7.16 -4.91 -2.27
N LEU A 110 5.97 -5.15 -1.74
CA LEU A 110 5.67 -4.81 -0.36
C LEU A 110 6.14 -6.00 0.48
N ASP A 111 7.27 -5.84 1.17
CA ASP A 111 7.68 -6.83 2.17
C ASP A 111 6.72 -6.71 3.36
N GLN A 112 5.61 -7.44 3.29
CA GLN A 112 4.63 -7.58 4.37
C GLN A 112 5.12 -8.62 5.38
N GLY A 113 6.37 -8.49 5.84
CA GLY A 113 7.00 -9.43 6.77
C GLY A 113 8.10 -8.73 7.57
N PRO A 114 8.44 -9.23 8.77
CA PRO A 114 9.20 -8.45 9.74
C PRO A 114 10.58 -8.11 9.20
N VAL A 115 10.87 -6.81 9.14
CA VAL A 115 12.24 -6.30 9.10
C VAL A 115 12.92 -6.77 10.38
N ARG A 116 13.86 -7.70 10.24
CA ARG A 116 14.72 -8.18 11.33
C ARG A 116 15.76 -7.14 11.71
#